data_AF-A0A538TTV2-F1
#
_entry.id   AF-A0A538TTV2-F1
#
_cell.length_a   1.000
_cell.length_b   1.000
_cell.length_c   1.000
_cell.angle_alpha   90.00
_cell.angle_beta   90.00
_cell.angle_gamma   90.00
#
_symmetry.space_group_name_H-M   'P 1'
#
loop_
_entity.id
_entity.type
_entity.pdbx_description
1 polymer ?
#
loop_
_entity_poly.entity_id
_entity_poly.type
_entity_poly.pdbx_seq_one_letter_code
_entity_poly.pdbx_strand_id
1 'polypeptide(L)'
;MPRSPRARLTTPEPLLFLGLHPSESPLSKARIAVIPAPFDQTTSYLPGTRFGPKAILEASRQVEFYDEELDLEPFRIGVATLAEIEVEPADIEAGLRKLETVVAEVSAKGMIPLTLGGEHSLTLAPVAALRELYPGMAVLQMDAHLDLRDAYQGTKLSHASVMRRVRDLGVPTVAVGIRSVSREEADYVHAEGAPVFLAREIRARGLDISAILAALPNPVYITVDLDAFDPAEVPAVGTPEPGGLTWDEGLRLLRAVCERRQVVGCDIVELCPIPGQPASDFFAAKLANKLIGYLGLGPEKEPGGEKPEPRAASKPRRRSSKRRKRGR
;
A
#
# COMPACT_ATOMS: atom_id res chain seq x y z
N MET A 1 -6.58 59.56 3.98
CA MET A 1 -5.98 58.36 4.62
C MET A 1 -6.54 57.12 3.93
N PRO A 2 -5.84 56.52 2.95
CA PRO A 2 -6.28 55.25 2.37
C PRO A 2 -6.15 54.17 3.43
N ARG A 3 -7.22 53.39 3.64
CA ARG A 3 -7.24 52.29 4.60
C ARG A 3 -6.26 51.21 4.13
N SER A 4 -5.27 50.91 4.96
CA SER A 4 -4.39 49.74 4.80
C SER A 4 -5.24 48.47 4.59
N PRO A 5 -4.95 47.65 3.58
CA PRO A 5 -5.64 46.38 3.41
C PRO A 5 -5.26 45.47 4.58
N ARG A 6 -6.24 45.12 5.40
CA ARG A 6 -6.08 44.10 6.45
C ARG A 6 -5.55 42.83 5.79
N ALA A 7 -4.34 42.41 6.14
CA ALA A 7 -3.83 41.09 5.82
C ALA A 7 -4.87 40.07 6.31
N ARG A 8 -5.53 39.39 5.36
CA ARG A 8 -6.34 38.23 5.69
C ARG A 8 -5.35 37.16 6.11
N LEU A 9 -5.36 36.80 7.39
CA LEU A 9 -4.73 35.58 7.86
C LEU A 9 -5.44 34.43 7.15
N THR A 10 -4.89 33.99 6.02
CA THR A 10 -5.38 32.82 5.30
C THR A 10 -4.91 31.59 6.05
N THR A 11 -5.82 30.66 6.33
CA THR A 11 -5.46 29.32 6.76
C THR A 11 -4.50 28.72 5.72
N PRO A 12 -3.42 28.03 6.11
CA PRO A 12 -2.57 27.32 5.17
C PRO A 12 -3.44 26.40 4.30
N GLU A 13 -3.21 26.40 2.99
CA GLU A 13 -3.88 25.44 2.13
C GLU A 13 -3.47 24.01 2.50
N PRO A 14 -4.39 23.04 2.45
CA PRO A 14 -4.05 21.65 2.74
C PRO A 14 -3.00 21.15 1.76
N LEU A 15 -2.06 20.34 2.26
CA LEU A 15 -1.03 19.73 1.44
C LEU A 15 -1.62 18.53 0.68
N LEU A 16 -2.11 18.79 -0.52
CA LEU A 16 -2.72 17.77 -1.39
C LEU A 16 -1.69 17.15 -2.33
N PHE A 17 -1.86 15.86 -2.62
CA PHE A 17 -1.02 15.12 -3.57
C PHE A 17 -1.09 15.80 -4.96
N LEU A 18 0.06 15.92 -5.64
CA LEU A 18 0.26 16.70 -6.87
C LEU A 18 -0.08 18.20 -6.75
N GLY A 19 -0.33 18.70 -5.54
CA GLY A 19 -0.78 20.09 -5.34
C GLY A 19 -2.12 20.40 -6.01
N LEU A 20 -2.98 19.40 -6.22
CA LEU A 20 -4.28 19.57 -6.86
C LEU A 20 -5.14 20.58 -6.11
N HIS A 21 -5.91 21.38 -6.85
CA HIS A 21 -6.90 22.23 -6.20
C HIS A 21 -8.05 21.35 -5.66
N PRO A 22 -8.66 21.65 -4.50
CA PRO A 22 -9.74 20.82 -3.93
C PRO A 22 -10.92 20.54 -4.87
N SER A 23 -11.16 21.41 -5.87
CA SER A 23 -12.19 21.18 -6.90
C SER A 23 -11.83 20.12 -7.93
N GLU A 24 -10.55 19.82 -8.11
CA GLU A 24 -10.01 18.82 -9.03
C GLU A 24 -9.90 17.44 -8.36
N SER A 25 -9.83 17.41 -7.02
CA SER A 25 -9.69 16.21 -6.20
C SER A 25 -10.86 15.97 -5.21
N PRO A 26 -12.15 16.11 -5.61
CA PRO A 26 -13.25 15.96 -4.68
C PRO A 26 -13.42 14.49 -4.26
N LEU A 27 -13.52 14.24 -2.96
CA LEU A 27 -13.69 12.90 -2.40
C LEU A 27 -14.88 12.13 -3.00
N SER A 28 -15.95 12.83 -3.41
CA SER A 28 -17.15 12.23 -4.01
C SER A 28 -16.94 11.64 -5.40
N LYS A 29 -15.83 11.98 -6.08
CA LYS A 29 -15.44 11.42 -7.40
C LYS A 29 -14.14 10.62 -7.33
N ALA A 30 -13.54 10.51 -6.15
CA ALA A 30 -12.28 9.80 -6.00
C ALA A 30 -12.48 8.30 -6.20
N ARG A 31 -11.59 7.69 -6.99
CA ARG A 31 -11.39 6.24 -7.06
C ARG A 31 -10.22 5.80 -6.19
N ILE A 32 -9.28 6.70 -5.92
CA ILE A 32 -8.11 6.47 -5.09
C ILE A 32 -8.08 7.51 -3.97
N ALA A 33 -7.92 7.05 -2.74
CA ALA A 33 -7.75 7.90 -1.57
C ALA A 33 -6.28 7.84 -1.13
N VAL A 34 -5.59 8.97 -1.18
CA VAL A 34 -4.22 9.12 -0.67
C VAL A 34 -4.29 9.38 0.84
N ILE A 35 -3.65 8.53 1.64
CA ILE A 35 -3.73 8.55 3.11
C ILE A 35 -2.32 8.75 3.69
N PRO A 36 -1.96 9.94 4.17
CA PRO A 36 -0.68 10.17 4.83
C PRO A 36 -0.67 9.54 6.24
N ALA A 37 0.33 8.72 6.55
CA ALA A 37 0.40 7.94 7.80
C ALA A 37 1.83 7.95 8.40
N PRO A 38 2.17 8.93 9.27
CA PRO A 38 3.54 9.22 9.71
C PRO A 38 4.03 8.33 10.87
N PHE A 39 4.10 7.01 10.66
CA PHE A 39 4.63 6.06 11.65
C PHE A 39 6.16 6.05 11.68
N ASP A 40 6.77 5.88 12.86
CA ASP A 40 8.23 5.85 13.10
C ASP A 40 8.57 5.34 14.51
N GLN A 41 7.70 4.52 15.12
CA GLN A 41 7.82 4.16 16.54
C GLN A 41 8.74 2.97 16.78
N THR A 42 9.00 2.15 15.76
CA THR A 42 9.74 0.89 15.88
C THR A 42 10.98 0.81 15.00
N THR A 43 11.28 1.87 14.25
CA THR A 43 12.52 2.02 13.50
C THR A 43 13.72 1.76 14.41
N SER A 44 14.67 0.96 13.93
CA SER A 44 15.71 0.40 14.77
C SER A 44 17.12 0.89 14.45
N TYR A 45 17.39 1.34 13.22
CA TYR A 45 18.67 1.92 12.83
C TYR A 45 18.61 3.45 12.71
N LEU A 46 18.00 3.98 11.65
CA LEU A 46 17.80 5.42 11.46
C LEU A 46 16.31 5.77 11.61
N PRO A 47 15.93 6.64 12.57
CA PRO A 47 14.58 7.16 12.65
C PRO A 47 14.39 8.31 11.66
N GLY A 48 13.14 8.59 11.32
CA GLY A 48 12.77 9.73 10.49
C GLY A 48 11.66 9.45 9.49
N THR A 49 11.14 8.23 9.45
CA THR A 49 10.11 7.83 8.48
C THR A 49 8.78 8.57 8.68
N ARG A 50 8.54 9.11 9.88
CA ARG A 50 7.39 10.01 10.16
C ARG A 50 7.35 11.25 9.26
N PHE A 51 8.50 11.67 8.73
CA PHE A 51 8.59 12.80 7.81
C PHE A 51 8.35 12.39 6.35
N GLY A 52 8.36 11.09 6.06
CA GLY A 52 8.15 10.51 4.74
C GLY A 52 6.85 10.97 4.07
N PRO A 53 5.66 10.81 4.68
CA PRO A 53 4.39 11.18 4.05
C PRO A 53 4.35 12.64 3.61
N LYS A 54 4.82 13.55 4.47
CA LYS A 54 4.90 14.97 4.18
C LYS A 54 5.88 15.26 3.04
N ALA A 55 7.06 14.66 3.06
CA ALA A 55 8.07 14.85 2.00
C ALA A 55 7.56 14.35 0.63
N ILE A 56 6.88 13.20 0.59
CA ILE A 56 6.23 12.69 -0.62
C ILE A 56 5.20 13.69 -1.15
N LEU A 57 4.34 14.21 -0.28
CA LEU A 57 3.33 15.19 -0.68
C LEU A 57 3.97 16.51 -1.18
N GLU A 58 5.00 17.02 -0.50
CA GLU A 58 5.72 18.23 -0.93
C GLU A 58 6.40 18.03 -2.30
N ALA A 59 7.11 16.90 -2.47
CA ALA A 59 7.77 16.55 -3.73
C ALA A 59 6.77 16.29 -4.87
N SER A 60 5.59 15.71 -4.57
CA SER A 60 4.56 15.44 -5.57
C SER A 60 4.07 16.68 -6.30
N ARG A 61 4.15 17.87 -5.68
CA ARG A 61 3.82 19.15 -6.31
C ARG A 61 4.75 19.53 -7.47
N GLN A 62 5.89 18.85 -7.59
CA GLN A 62 6.87 19.04 -8.67
C GLN A 62 6.78 17.93 -9.73
N VAL A 63 5.92 16.92 -9.54
CA VAL A 63 5.70 15.84 -10.51
C VAL A 63 4.80 16.35 -11.62
N GLU A 64 5.23 16.16 -12.87
CA GLU A 64 4.42 16.48 -14.04
C GLU A 64 3.12 15.67 -14.04
N PHE A 65 2.03 16.31 -14.44
CA PHE A 65 0.71 15.66 -14.44
C PHE A 65 0.59 14.59 -15.52
N TYR A 66 1.23 14.81 -16.67
CA TYR A 66 1.20 13.89 -17.80
C TYR A 66 2.23 12.78 -17.62
N ASP A 67 1.77 11.53 -17.68
CA ASP A 67 2.62 10.34 -17.70
C ASP A 67 2.81 9.87 -19.14
N GLU A 68 4.05 9.90 -19.62
CA GLU A 68 4.36 9.58 -21.02
C GLU A 68 4.19 8.09 -21.36
N GLU A 69 4.44 7.20 -20.41
CA GLU A 69 4.31 5.76 -20.62
C GLU A 69 2.83 5.37 -20.80
N LEU A 70 1.94 6.03 -20.05
CA LEU A 70 0.50 5.75 -20.04
C LEU A 70 -0.30 6.66 -21.00
N ASP A 71 0.32 7.68 -21.57
CA ASP A 71 -0.32 8.71 -22.42
C ASP A 71 -1.60 9.29 -21.78
N LEU A 72 -1.51 9.63 -20.49
CA LEU A 72 -2.62 10.18 -19.71
C LEU A 72 -2.15 11.00 -18.52
N GLU A 73 -3.08 11.71 -17.88
CA GLU A 73 -2.85 12.37 -16.60
C GLU A 73 -3.43 11.54 -15.44
N PRO A 74 -2.61 10.84 -14.62
CA PRO A 74 -3.12 9.85 -13.64
C PRO A 74 -4.14 10.41 -12.65
N PHE A 75 -3.99 11.67 -12.24
CA PHE A 75 -4.93 12.29 -11.30
C PHE A 75 -6.39 12.32 -11.82
N ARG A 76 -6.59 12.29 -13.14
CA ARG A 76 -7.93 12.27 -13.76
C ARG A 76 -8.71 10.98 -13.51
N ILE A 77 -8.04 9.91 -13.05
CA ILE A 77 -8.70 8.68 -12.58
C ILE A 77 -9.63 8.99 -11.38
N GLY A 78 -9.36 10.09 -10.67
CA GLY A 78 -10.09 10.51 -9.48
C GLY A 78 -9.26 10.21 -8.25
N VAL A 79 -8.53 11.21 -7.79
CA VAL A 79 -7.68 11.13 -6.59
C VAL A 79 -8.19 12.12 -5.56
N ALA A 80 -8.21 11.74 -4.28
CA ALA A 80 -8.42 12.66 -3.16
C ALA A 80 -7.39 12.37 -2.07
N THR A 81 -6.75 13.41 -1.55
CA THR A 81 -5.88 13.32 -0.37
C THR A 81 -6.70 13.53 0.89
N LEU A 82 -6.62 12.58 1.82
CA LEU A 82 -7.27 12.67 3.13
C LEU A 82 -6.39 13.41 4.13
N ALA A 83 -6.97 13.72 5.28
CA ALA A 83 -6.18 14.21 6.41
C ALA A 83 -5.14 13.16 6.84
N GLU A 84 -3.99 13.65 7.30
CA GLU A 84 -2.95 12.82 7.89
C GLU A 84 -3.48 12.06 9.10
N ILE A 85 -3.09 10.79 9.23
CA ILE A 85 -3.42 9.96 10.39
C ILE A 85 -2.66 10.49 11.60
N GLU A 86 -3.38 10.75 12.68
CA GLU A 86 -2.79 11.12 13.96
C GLU A 86 -2.19 9.89 14.65
N VAL A 87 -0.86 9.85 14.70
CA VAL A 87 -0.08 8.77 15.30
C VAL A 87 0.49 9.22 16.64
N GLU A 88 0.07 8.56 17.72
CA GLU A 88 0.58 8.84 19.07
C GLU A 88 1.97 8.20 19.26
N PRO A 89 2.99 8.95 19.71
CA PRO A 89 4.35 8.41 19.85
C PRO A 89 4.47 7.19 20.77
N ALA A 90 3.61 7.09 21.78
CA ALA A 90 3.67 6.03 22.79
C ALA A 90 2.69 4.86 22.54
N ASP A 91 1.82 4.97 21.54
CA ASP A 91 0.75 3.98 21.29
C ASP A 91 0.59 3.72 19.79
N ILE A 92 1.48 2.85 19.27
CA ILE A 92 1.43 2.38 17.88
C ILE A 92 0.09 1.68 17.58
N GLU A 93 -0.48 0.93 18.53
CA GLU A 93 -1.73 0.22 18.32
C GLU A 93 -2.90 1.18 18.09
N ALA A 94 -2.96 2.29 18.82
CA ALA A 94 -3.97 3.32 18.60
C ALA A 94 -3.85 3.93 17.21
N GLY A 95 -2.62 4.20 16.75
CA GLY A 95 -2.36 4.64 15.38
C GLY A 95 -2.85 3.61 14.35
N LEU A 96 -2.50 2.34 14.53
CA LEU A 96 -2.91 1.25 13.64
C LEU A 96 -4.43 1.11 13.58
N ARG A 97 -5.14 1.16 14.72
CA ARG A 97 -6.61 1.11 14.78
C ARG A 97 -7.27 2.28 14.05
N LYS A 98 -6.69 3.49 14.17
CA LYS A 98 -7.17 4.68 13.43
C LYS A 98 -6.99 4.47 11.92
N LEU A 99 -5.81 4.03 11.49
CA LEU A 99 -5.52 3.77 10.08
C LEU A 99 -6.44 2.66 9.53
N GLU A 100 -6.62 1.56 10.25
CA GLU A 100 -7.54 0.47 9.89
C GLU A 100 -8.97 0.98 9.67
N THR A 101 -9.46 1.81 10.59
CA THR A 101 -10.80 2.43 10.48
C THR A 101 -10.92 3.29 9.22
N VAL A 102 -9.94 4.16 8.96
CA VAL A 102 -9.94 5.03 7.77
C VAL A 102 -9.90 4.19 6.49
N VAL A 103 -9.06 3.16 6.44
CA VAL A 103 -8.98 2.26 5.29
C VAL A 103 -10.29 1.51 5.06
N ALA A 104 -10.93 1.03 6.12
CA ALA A 104 -12.23 0.36 6.03
C ALA A 104 -13.31 1.31 5.46
N GLU A 105 -13.37 2.56 5.93
CA GLU A 105 -14.32 3.57 5.43
C GLU A 105 -14.08 3.96 3.97
N VAL A 106 -12.81 4.11 3.58
CA VAL A 106 -12.41 4.37 2.20
C VAL A 106 -12.85 3.23 1.29
N SER A 107 -12.53 2.00 1.70
CA SER A 107 -12.79 0.79 0.91
C SER A 107 -14.28 0.48 0.80
N ALA A 108 -15.06 0.75 1.86
CA ALA A 108 -16.52 0.62 1.85
C ALA A 108 -17.21 1.57 0.85
N LYS A 109 -16.55 2.67 0.46
CA LYS A 109 -17.01 3.58 -0.61
C LYS A 109 -16.55 3.15 -2.00
N GLY A 110 -15.87 2.01 -2.13
CA GLY A 110 -15.35 1.48 -3.39
C GLY A 110 -14.07 2.17 -3.88
N MET A 111 -13.38 2.92 -3.00
CA MET A 111 -12.10 3.55 -3.31
C MET A 111 -10.95 2.61 -2.97
N ILE A 112 -9.84 2.74 -3.71
CA ILE A 112 -8.58 2.06 -3.42
C ILE A 112 -7.76 2.96 -2.48
N PRO A 113 -7.40 2.50 -1.27
CA PRO A 113 -6.48 3.23 -0.39
C PRO A 113 -5.05 3.17 -0.97
N LEU A 114 -4.40 4.32 -1.07
CA LEU A 114 -2.96 4.49 -1.29
C LEU A 114 -2.38 5.18 -0.06
N THR A 115 -1.74 4.41 0.82
CA THR A 115 -1.14 4.96 2.04
C THR A 115 0.27 5.46 1.74
N LEU A 116 0.51 6.74 2.02
CA LEU A 116 1.86 7.29 2.05
C LEU A 116 2.35 7.13 3.48
N GLY A 117 3.22 6.14 3.67
CA GLY A 117 3.60 5.64 4.97
C GLY A 117 4.83 6.31 5.55
N GLY A 118 5.02 6.05 6.84
CA GLY A 118 6.31 6.07 7.50
C GLY A 118 6.88 4.66 7.53
N GLU A 119 7.17 4.11 8.72
CA GLU A 119 7.75 2.77 8.86
C GLU A 119 6.79 1.64 8.44
N HIS A 120 7.32 0.47 8.10
CA HIS A 120 6.59 -0.63 7.48
C HIS A 120 5.55 -1.31 8.37
N SER A 121 5.62 -1.10 9.70
CA SER A 121 4.70 -1.66 10.69
C SER A 121 3.23 -1.30 10.41
N LEU A 122 2.97 -0.16 9.75
CA LEU A 122 1.64 0.33 9.42
C LEU A 122 0.85 -0.60 8.50
N THR A 123 1.52 -1.40 7.67
CA THR A 123 0.91 -2.26 6.64
C THR A 123 -0.09 -3.26 7.20
N LEU A 124 0.09 -3.65 8.48
CA LEU A 124 -0.85 -4.53 9.18
C LEU A 124 -2.29 -3.97 9.17
N ALA A 125 -2.45 -2.66 9.35
CA ALA A 125 -3.76 -2.03 9.48
C ALA A 125 -4.57 -2.01 8.17
N PRO A 126 -4.03 -1.54 7.02
CA PRO A 126 -4.73 -1.65 5.74
C PRO A 126 -5.08 -3.09 5.36
N VAL A 127 -4.17 -4.05 5.60
CA VAL A 127 -4.40 -5.46 5.29
C VAL A 127 -5.50 -6.05 6.18
N ALA A 128 -5.51 -5.75 7.48
CA ALA A 128 -6.56 -6.16 8.41
C ALA A 128 -7.95 -5.62 8.00
N ALA A 129 -8.03 -4.36 7.57
CA ALA A 129 -9.28 -3.79 7.07
C ALA A 129 -9.75 -4.44 5.77
N LEU A 130 -8.83 -4.65 4.82
CA LEU A 130 -9.15 -5.11 3.47
C LEU A 130 -9.49 -6.60 3.42
N ARG A 131 -8.87 -7.46 4.25
CA ARG A 131 -9.13 -8.91 4.21
C ARG A 131 -10.60 -9.25 4.50
N GLU A 132 -11.29 -8.43 5.28
CA GLU A 132 -12.70 -8.62 5.62
C GLU A 132 -13.61 -8.36 4.41
N LEU A 133 -13.20 -7.44 3.52
CA LEU A 133 -13.90 -7.13 2.27
C LEU A 133 -13.47 -8.02 1.11
N TYR A 134 -12.24 -8.52 1.15
CA TYR A 134 -11.61 -9.27 0.08
C TYR A 134 -11.02 -10.60 0.59
N PRO A 135 -11.87 -11.60 0.92
CA PRO A 135 -11.41 -12.91 1.34
C PRO A 135 -10.52 -13.57 0.29
N GLY A 136 -9.41 -14.16 0.73
CA GLY A 136 -8.43 -14.80 -0.16
C GLY A 136 -7.46 -13.84 -0.83
N MET A 137 -7.43 -12.56 -0.41
CA MET A 137 -6.39 -11.63 -0.84
C MET A 137 -4.99 -12.09 -0.45
N ALA A 138 -3.98 -11.61 -1.17
CA ALA A 138 -2.57 -11.77 -0.84
C ALA A 138 -1.87 -10.42 -0.76
N VAL A 139 -0.70 -10.40 -0.13
CA VAL A 139 0.19 -9.25 -0.11
C VAL A 139 1.38 -9.50 -1.05
N LEU A 140 1.58 -8.61 -2.01
CA LEU A 140 2.85 -8.45 -2.69
C LEU A 140 3.72 -7.51 -1.86
N GLN A 141 4.83 -8.03 -1.36
CA GLN A 141 5.83 -7.27 -0.61
C GLN A 141 7.03 -7.01 -1.52
N MET A 142 7.27 -5.76 -1.86
CA MET A 142 8.53 -5.31 -2.46
C MET A 142 9.40 -4.76 -1.35
N ASP A 143 10.53 -5.41 -1.06
CA ASP A 143 11.31 -5.14 0.16
C ASP A 143 12.74 -5.72 0.04
N ALA A 144 13.71 -5.16 0.77
CA ALA A 144 15.01 -5.80 1.00
C ALA A 144 14.96 -6.90 2.07
N HIS A 145 14.04 -6.77 3.03
CA HIS A 145 13.85 -7.58 4.22
C HIS A 145 12.60 -8.45 4.12
N LEU A 146 12.56 -9.55 4.89
CA LEU A 146 11.37 -10.41 4.93
C LEU A 146 10.29 -9.92 5.90
N ASP A 147 10.70 -9.21 6.95
CA ASP A 147 9.83 -8.75 8.04
C ASP A 147 8.99 -9.87 8.69
N LEU A 148 9.61 -11.06 8.77
CA LEU A 148 8.98 -12.31 9.23
C LEU A 148 9.41 -12.74 10.64
N ARG A 149 10.18 -11.91 11.34
CA ARG A 149 10.55 -12.16 12.75
C ARG A 149 9.29 -12.25 13.60
N ASP A 150 9.28 -13.11 14.62
CA ASP A 150 8.12 -13.18 15.53
C ASP A 150 7.99 -11.91 16.38
N ALA A 151 9.12 -11.29 16.74
CA ALA A 151 9.16 -10.01 17.42
C ALA A 151 10.52 -9.35 17.16
N TYR A 152 10.57 -8.03 17.30
CA TYR A 152 11.81 -7.28 17.23
C TYR A 152 11.85 -6.19 18.29
N GLN A 153 13.01 -6.04 18.94
CA GLN A 153 13.24 -5.12 20.07
C GLN A 153 12.14 -5.12 21.15
N GLY A 154 11.54 -6.29 21.42
CA GLY A 154 10.56 -6.47 22.49
C GLY A 154 9.09 -6.26 22.09
N THR A 155 8.78 -6.02 20.82
CA THR A 155 7.40 -5.89 20.33
C THR A 155 7.13 -6.79 19.11
N LYS A 156 5.89 -7.28 19.00
CA LYS A 156 5.36 -8.01 17.84
C LYS A 156 4.87 -7.10 16.72
N LEU A 157 4.57 -5.85 17.07
CA LEU A 157 4.12 -4.80 16.17
C LEU A 157 5.33 -3.93 15.87
N SER A 158 6.16 -4.39 14.95
CA SER A 158 7.40 -3.76 14.53
C SER A 158 7.51 -3.85 13.02
N HIS A 159 8.25 -2.92 12.40
CA HIS A 159 8.57 -2.98 10.98
C HIS A 159 9.09 -4.37 10.58
N ALA A 160 10.16 -4.83 11.20
CA ALA A 160 10.78 -6.15 11.00
C ALA A 160 9.94 -7.39 11.39
N SER A 161 8.66 -7.23 11.75
CA SER A 161 7.75 -8.33 12.12
C SER A 161 6.38 -8.22 11.44
N VAL A 162 6.16 -7.21 10.59
CA VAL A 162 4.82 -6.90 10.07
C VAL A 162 4.29 -8.00 9.16
N MET A 163 5.13 -8.62 8.34
CA MET A 163 4.70 -9.72 7.48
C MET A 163 4.38 -10.98 8.27
N ARG A 164 5.03 -11.20 9.41
CA ARG A 164 4.64 -12.29 10.31
C ARG A 164 3.24 -12.07 10.85
N ARG A 165 2.90 -10.85 11.23
CA ARG A 165 1.54 -10.46 11.67
C ARG A 165 0.51 -10.58 10.56
N VAL A 166 0.85 -10.18 9.34
CA VAL A 166 0.00 -10.38 8.15
C VAL A 166 -0.30 -11.86 7.93
N ARG A 167 0.70 -12.74 8.06
CA ARG A 167 0.49 -14.19 7.94
C ARG A 167 -0.30 -14.79 9.10
N ASP A 168 -0.14 -14.26 10.32
CA ASP A 168 -0.99 -14.63 11.47
C ASP A 168 -2.48 -14.32 11.22
N LEU A 169 -2.79 -13.34 10.35
CA LEU A 169 -4.14 -13.04 9.88
C LEU A 169 -4.66 -14.01 8.80
N GLY A 170 -3.87 -15.00 8.39
CA GLY A 170 -4.20 -15.93 7.31
C GLY A 170 -4.03 -15.36 5.89
N VAL A 171 -3.35 -14.22 5.76
CA VAL A 171 -3.11 -13.57 4.47
C VAL A 171 -1.73 -13.99 3.94
N PRO A 172 -1.65 -14.69 2.79
CA PRO A 172 -0.39 -15.09 2.20
C PRO A 172 0.41 -13.88 1.69
N THR A 173 1.74 -13.99 1.76
CA THR A 173 2.69 -12.98 1.30
C THR A 173 3.55 -13.54 0.17
N VAL A 174 3.89 -12.70 -0.81
CA VAL A 174 4.87 -12.97 -1.86
C VAL A 174 5.91 -11.86 -1.82
N ALA A 175 7.14 -12.19 -1.45
CA ALA A 175 8.20 -11.21 -1.22
C ALA A 175 9.14 -11.12 -2.44
N VAL A 176 9.50 -9.90 -2.85
CA VAL A 176 10.32 -9.62 -4.03
C VAL A 176 11.38 -8.57 -3.71
N GLY A 177 12.64 -8.86 -4.07
CA GLY A 177 13.77 -7.96 -3.78
C GLY A 177 14.58 -8.36 -2.53
N ILE A 178 14.22 -9.49 -1.92
CA ILE A 178 14.78 -9.94 -0.65
C ILE A 178 16.28 -10.22 -0.75
N ARG A 179 17.04 -9.61 0.16
CA ARG A 179 18.49 -9.77 0.27
C ARG A 179 19.05 -9.68 1.70
N SER A 180 18.21 -9.28 2.66
CA SER A 180 18.55 -9.27 4.09
C SER A 180 17.59 -10.20 4.83
N VAL A 181 18.13 -11.27 5.42
CA VAL A 181 17.33 -12.37 6.01
C VAL A 181 18.01 -12.89 7.27
N SER A 182 17.27 -12.97 8.37
CA SER A 182 17.74 -13.64 9.58
C SER A 182 17.54 -15.16 9.52
N ARG A 183 18.26 -15.90 10.38
CA ARG A 183 18.11 -17.36 10.47
C ARG A 183 16.66 -17.77 10.78
N GLU A 184 16.02 -17.06 11.72
CA GLU A 184 14.63 -17.31 12.12
C GLU A 184 13.67 -17.20 10.94
N GLU A 185 13.82 -16.16 10.13
CA GLU A 185 12.96 -15.92 8.97
C GLU A 185 13.21 -16.97 7.87
N ALA A 186 14.46 -17.35 7.65
CA ALA A 186 14.79 -18.43 6.71
C ALA A 186 14.17 -19.76 7.13
N ASP A 187 14.22 -20.09 8.42
CA ASP A 187 13.62 -21.32 8.95
C ASP A 187 12.08 -21.28 8.82
N TYR A 188 11.47 -20.12 9.07
CA TYR A 188 10.03 -19.91 8.85
C TYR A 188 9.63 -20.09 7.38
N VAL A 189 10.35 -19.45 6.45
CA VAL A 189 10.09 -19.57 5.00
C VAL A 189 10.22 -21.03 4.55
N HIS A 190 11.21 -21.77 5.05
CA HIS A 190 11.40 -23.19 4.72
C HIS A 190 10.26 -24.06 5.24
N ALA A 191 9.78 -23.81 6.46
CA ALA A 191 8.69 -24.57 7.06
C ALA A 191 7.34 -24.29 6.37
N GLU A 192 7.07 -23.04 6.00
CA GLU A 192 5.77 -22.57 5.50
C GLU A 192 5.66 -22.55 3.97
N GLY A 193 6.78 -22.67 3.25
CA GLY A 193 6.81 -22.60 1.80
C GLY A 193 6.40 -21.23 1.22
N ALA A 194 6.72 -20.14 1.93
CA ALA A 194 6.39 -18.79 1.48
C ALA A 194 7.18 -18.42 0.20
N PRO A 195 6.53 -17.90 -0.87
CA PRO A 195 7.24 -17.48 -2.08
C PRO A 195 8.15 -16.28 -1.82
N VAL A 196 9.45 -16.44 -2.09
CA VAL A 196 10.47 -15.40 -1.92
C VAL A 196 11.32 -15.30 -3.18
N PHE A 197 11.35 -14.12 -3.79
CA PHE A 197 12.15 -13.81 -4.98
C PHE A 197 13.36 -12.97 -4.56
N LEU A 198 14.51 -13.63 -4.50
CA LEU A 198 15.75 -13.05 -3.96
C LEU A 198 16.41 -12.10 -4.96
N ALA A 199 16.88 -10.94 -4.49
CA ALA A 199 17.53 -9.95 -5.34
C ALA A 199 18.73 -10.52 -6.11
N ARG A 200 19.53 -11.40 -5.49
CA ARG A 200 20.66 -12.09 -6.14
C ARG A 200 20.24 -12.91 -7.37
N GLU A 201 19.03 -13.48 -7.37
CA GLU A 201 18.51 -14.27 -8.49
C GLU A 201 17.98 -13.37 -9.59
N ILE A 202 17.30 -12.30 -9.21
CA ILE A 202 16.83 -11.25 -10.12
C ILE A 202 18.04 -10.59 -10.83
N ARG A 203 19.11 -10.26 -10.11
CA ARG A 203 20.36 -9.74 -10.72
C ARG A 203 20.99 -10.74 -11.69
N ALA A 204 20.98 -12.03 -11.38
CA ALA A 204 21.65 -13.05 -12.18
C ALA A 204 20.85 -13.50 -13.41
N ARG A 205 19.51 -13.49 -13.33
CA ARG A 205 18.63 -14.11 -14.34
C ARG A 205 17.57 -13.15 -14.91
N GLY A 206 17.47 -11.95 -14.37
CA GLY A 206 16.39 -11.01 -14.66
C GLY A 206 15.17 -11.24 -13.77
N LEU A 207 14.29 -10.24 -13.75
CA LEU A 207 13.03 -10.27 -13.03
C LEU A 207 12.00 -11.16 -13.75
N ASP A 208 11.67 -12.31 -13.16
CA ASP A 208 10.64 -13.22 -13.68
C ASP A 208 9.25 -12.85 -13.15
N ILE A 209 8.62 -11.89 -13.85
CA ILE A 209 7.27 -11.43 -13.54
C ILE A 209 6.24 -12.56 -13.65
N SER A 210 6.43 -13.52 -14.56
CA SER A 210 5.48 -14.62 -14.75
C SER A 210 5.46 -15.55 -13.55
N ALA A 211 6.63 -15.87 -12.99
CA ALA A 211 6.74 -16.66 -11.78
C ALA A 211 6.15 -15.93 -10.56
N ILE A 212 6.39 -14.62 -10.43
CA ILE A 212 5.81 -13.80 -9.35
C ILE A 212 4.28 -13.81 -9.44
N LEU A 213 3.72 -13.55 -10.61
CA LEU A 213 2.27 -13.57 -10.81
C LEU A 213 1.67 -14.96 -10.56
N ALA A 214 2.35 -16.05 -10.95
CA ALA A 214 1.88 -17.41 -10.68
C ALA A 214 1.83 -17.73 -9.18
N ALA A 215 2.76 -17.18 -8.40
CA ALA A 215 2.81 -17.34 -6.95
C ALA A 215 1.86 -16.39 -6.19
N LEU A 216 1.34 -15.34 -6.83
CA LEU A 216 0.56 -14.27 -6.22
C LEU A 216 -0.96 -14.47 -6.42
N PRO A 217 -1.71 -14.86 -5.36
CA PRO A 217 -3.16 -14.94 -5.38
C PRO A 217 -3.83 -13.61 -5.72
N ASN A 218 -5.13 -13.67 -6.02
CA ASN A 218 -5.94 -12.52 -6.40
C ASN A 218 -7.19 -12.47 -5.49
N PRO A 219 -7.57 -11.33 -4.90
CA PRO A 219 -7.03 -9.97 -5.05
C PRO A 219 -5.68 -9.71 -4.36
N VAL A 220 -5.06 -8.56 -4.63
CA VAL A 220 -3.72 -8.20 -4.15
C VAL A 220 -3.73 -6.89 -3.39
N TYR A 221 -3.05 -6.84 -2.26
CA TYR A 221 -2.55 -5.61 -1.65
C TYR A 221 -1.05 -5.48 -1.95
N ILE A 222 -0.61 -4.29 -2.34
CA ILE A 222 0.80 -4.04 -2.68
C ILE A 222 1.42 -3.21 -1.56
N THR A 223 2.48 -3.70 -0.96
CA THR A 223 3.32 -2.89 -0.08
C THR A 223 4.68 -2.68 -0.72
N VAL A 224 5.07 -1.42 -0.89
CA VAL A 224 6.37 -1.05 -1.43
C VAL A 224 7.21 -0.42 -0.35
N ASP A 225 8.11 -1.21 0.22
CA ASP A 225 9.22 -0.69 0.98
C ASP A 225 10.21 -0.03 0.01
N LEU A 226 10.56 1.21 0.26
CA LEU A 226 11.49 1.94 -0.59
C LEU A 226 12.91 1.36 -0.54
N ASP A 227 13.26 0.62 0.51
CA ASP A 227 14.54 -0.09 0.57
C ASP A 227 14.60 -1.32 -0.36
N ALA A 228 13.48 -1.71 -0.98
CA ALA A 228 13.48 -2.70 -2.07
C ALA A 228 14.36 -2.26 -3.24
N PHE A 229 14.45 -0.95 -3.46
CA PHE A 229 15.26 -0.34 -4.52
C PHE A 229 16.73 -0.22 -4.10
N ASP A 230 17.62 -0.17 -5.08
CA ASP A 230 19.04 0.00 -4.80
C ASP A 230 19.33 1.37 -4.16
N PRO A 231 20.22 1.47 -3.16
CA PRO A 231 20.60 2.75 -2.55
C PRO A 231 21.19 3.76 -3.53
N ALA A 232 21.66 3.32 -4.71
CA ALA A 232 22.05 4.23 -5.79
C ALA A 232 20.86 5.03 -6.37
N GLU A 233 19.64 4.50 -6.26
CA GLU A 233 18.40 5.19 -6.68
C GLU A 233 17.65 5.79 -5.49
N VAL A 234 17.57 5.05 -4.37
CA VAL A 234 16.80 5.47 -3.17
C VAL A 234 17.66 5.38 -1.91
N PRO A 235 18.56 6.35 -1.67
CA PRO A 235 19.43 6.35 -0.48
C PRO A 235 18.70 6.76 0.82
N ALA A 236 17.50 7.33 0.75
CA ALA A 236 16.82 7.95 1.89
C ALA A 236 15.83 7.00 2.56
N VAL A 237 16.35 5.95 3.20
CA VAL A 237 15.59 4.93 3.93
C VAL A 237 16.24 4.64 5.28
N GLY A 238 15.49 4.02 6.19
CA GLY A 238 15.99 3.67 7.52
C GLY A 238 17.14 2.66 7.48
N THR A 239 17.04 1.65 6.61
CA THR A 239 17.98 0.50 6.53
C THR A 239 18.37 0.21 5.07
N PRO A 240 19.27 1.00 4.46
CA PRO A 240 19.63 0.80 3.05
C PRO A 240 20.45 -0.48 2.84
N GLU A 241 20.04 -1.32 1.90
CA GLU A 241 20.70 -2.58 1.56
C GLU A 241 21.20 -2.58 0.10
N PRO A 242 22.46 -2.88 -0.22
CA PRO A 242 22.97 -2.82 -1.60
C PRO A 242 22.45 -3.96 -2.50
N GLY A 243 22.39 -3.74 -3.81
CA GLY A 243 22.01 -4.77 -4.79
C GLY A 243 20.51 -4.92 -4.99
N GLY A 244 19.77 -3.80 -4.87
CA GLY A 244 18.31 -3.76 -4.92
C GLY A 244 17.73 -3.78 -6.33
N LEU A 245 16.42 -3.55 -6.42
CA LEU A 245 15.71 -3.35 -7.67
C LEU A 245 16.08 -2.00 -8.29
N THR A 246 16.08 -1.95 -9.61
CA THR A 246 16.09 -0.68 -10.35
C THR A 246 14.67 -0.13 -10.50
N TRP A 247 14.54 1.17 -10.79
CA TRP A 247 13.27 1.84 -11.10
C TRP A 247 12.46 1.08 -12.13
N ASP A 248 13.09 0.72 -13.26
CA ASP A 248 12.44 0.03 -14.38
C ASP A 248 12.00 -1.38 -14.01
N GLU A 249 12.67 -2.05 -13.08
CA GLU A 249 12.26 -3.37 -12.59
C GLU A 249 11.05 -3.28 -11.66
N GLY A 250 11.09 -2.32 -10.72
CA GLY A 250 9.96 -2.05 -9.84
C GLY A 250 8.71 -1.67 -10.63
N LEU A 251 8.84 -0.73 -11.58
CA LEU A 251 7.72 -0.30 -12.42
C LEU A 251 7.15 -1.43 -13.28
N ARG A 252 7.99 -2.27 -13.90
CA ARG A 252 7.52 -3.40 -14.71
C ARG A 252 6.73 -4.40 -13.86
N LEU A 253 7.18 -4.70 -12.64
CA LEU A 253 6.44 -5.56 -11.72
C LEU A 253 5.09 -4.95 -11.35
N LEU A 254 5.10 -3.70 -10.86
CA LEU A 254 3.90 -3.01 -10.39
C LEU A 254 2.85 -2.89 -11.50
N ARG A 255 3.28 -2.50 -12.70
CA ARG A 255 2.41 -2.43 -13.87
C ARG A 255 1.78 -3.79 -14.17
N ALA A 256 2.59 -4.85 -14.28
CA ALA A 256 2.09 -6.19 -14.59
C ALA A 256 1.11 -6.70 -13.53
N VAL A 257 1.33 -6.40 -12.25
CA VAL A 257 0.42 -6.75 -11.16
C VAL A 257 -0.89 -5.99 -11.31
N CYS A 258 -0.86 -4.67 -11.51
CA CYS A 258 -2.07 -3.86 -11.72
C CYS A 258 -2.88 -4.27 -12.97
N GLU A 259 -2.21 -4.71 -14.04
CA GLU A 259 -2.85 -5.15 -15.28
C GLU A 259 -3.40 -6.60 -15.22
N ARG A 260 -2.94 -7.43 -14.26
CA ARG A 260 -3.27 -8.88 -14.20
C ARG A 260 -3.94 -9.31 -12.90
N ARG A 261 -4.01 -8.44 -11.90
CA ARG A 261 -4.62 -8.69 -10.60
C ARG A 261 -5.55 -7.54 -10.22
N GLN A 262 -6.55 -7.86 -9.42
CA GLN A 262 -7.38 -6.88 -8.76
C GLN A 262 -6.60 -6.32 -7.56
N VAL A 263 -6.00 -5.15 -7.72
CA VAL A 263 -5.33 -4.45 -6.62
C VAL A 263 -6.38 -3.74 -5.77
N VAL A 264 -6.43 -4.06 -4.47
CA VAL A 264 -7.46 -3.58 -3.53
C VAL A 264 -6.95 -2.51 -2.56
N GLY A 265 -5.64 -2.28 -2.54
CA GLY A 265 -4.99 -1.25 -1.74
C GLY A 265 -3.48 -1.31 -1.95
N CYS A 266 -2.80 -0.22 -1.60
CA CYS A 266 -1.36 -0.20 -1.61
C CYS A 266 -0.77 0.81 -0.61
N ASP A 267 0.50 0.62 -0.27
CA ASP A 267 1.30 1.59 0.47
C ASP A 267 2.72 1.73 -0.08
N ILE A 268 3.31 2.90 0.20
CA ILE A 268 4.73 3.20 0.00
C ILE A 268 5.27 3.60 1.38
N VAL A 269 6.31 2.93 1.85
CA VAL A 269 6.81 3.05 3.23
C VAL A 269 8.32 3.29 3.27
N GLU A 270 8.86 3.51 4.47
CA GLU A 270 10.28 3.65 4.82
C GLU A 270 11.02 4.83 4.19
N LEU A 271 10.33 5.78 3.54
CA LEU A 271 10.98 7.05 3.16
C LEU A 271 11.46 7.77 4.43
N CYS A 272 12.78 7.92 4.56
CA CYS A 272 13.44 8.67 5.61
C CYS A 272 14.19 9.86 4.99
N PRO A 273 13.52 11.01 4.77
CA PRO A 273 14.05 12.12 3.99
C PRO A 273 15.42 12.61 4.48
N ILE A 274 16.36 12.81 3.54
CA ILE A 274 17.68 13.36 3.85
C ILE A 274 17.68 14.87 3.56
N PRO A 275 17.97 15.73 4.56
CA PRO A 275 18.00 17.17 4.35
C PRO A 275 18.92 17.59 3.20
N GLY A 276 18.37 18.33 2.23
CA GLY A 276 19.11 18.81 1.06
C GLY A 276 19.28 17.78 -0.07
N GLN A 277 18.69 16.58 0.04
CA GLN A 277 18.76 15.53 -0.98
C GLN A 277 17.34 15.03 -1.36
N PRO A 278 16.60 15.76 -2.22
CA PRO A 278 15.20 15.49 -2.50
C PRO A 278 14.96 14.32 -3.48
N ALA A 279 16.02 13.64 -3.91
CA ALA A 279 15.94 12.63 -4.97
C ALA A 279 14.99 11.48 -4.59
N SER A 280 15.13 10.93 -3.39
CA SER A 280 14.26 9.86 -2.88
C SER A 280 12.83 10.33 -2.63
N ASP A 281 12.65 11.57 -2.16
CA ASP A 281 11.32 12.16 -1.94
C ASP A 281 10.57 12.26 -3.28
N PHE A 282 11.26 12.74 -4.32
CA PHE A 282 10.72 12.81 -5.68
C PHE A 282 10.51 11.42 -6.30
N PHE A 283 11.41 10.46 -6.04
CA PHE A 283 11.25 9.07 -6.44
C PHE A 283 9.95 8.49 -5.90
N ALA A 284 9.72 8.60 -4.59
CA ALA A 284 8.52 8.09 -3.93
C ALA A 284 7.25 8.81 -4.41
N ALA A 285 7.31 10.13 -4.63
CA ALA A 285 6.21 10.89 -5.20
C ALA A 285 5.87 10.48 -6.63
N LYS A 286 6.89 10.28 -7.48
CA LYS A 286 6.70 9.81 -8.86
C LYS A 286 6.18 8.37 -8.87
N LEU A 287 6.68 7.50 -7.98
CA LEU A 287 6.21 6.13 -7.82
C LEU A 287 4.72 6.10 -7.44
N ALA A 288 4.29 6.94 -6.48
CA ALA A 288 2.88 7.09 -6.12
C ALA A 288 2.03 7.51 -7.33
N ASN A 289 2.51 8.45 -8.15
CA ASN A 289 1.82 8.87 -9.38
C ASN A 289 1.74 7.74 -10.42
N LYS A 290 2.82 6.96 -10.61
CA LYS A 290 2.83 5.76 -11.47
C LYS A 290 1.82 4.72 -10.99
N LEU A 291 1.79 4.42 -9.70
CA LEU A 291 0.81 3.50 -9.10
C LEU A 291 -0.62 3.98 -9.33
N ILE A 292 -0.91 5.26 -9.14
CA ILE A 292 -2.24 5.83 -9.45
C ILE A 292 -2.61 5.55 -10.91
N GLY A 293 -1.68 5.78 -11.85
CA GLY A 293 -1.87 5.48 -13.26
C GLY A 293 -2.16 4.00 -13.53
N TYR A 294 -1.34 3.10 -12.98
CA TYR A 294 -1.48 1.65 -13.14
C TYR A 294 -2.78 1.11 -12.54
N LEU A 295 -3.20 1.61 -11.38
CA LEU A 295 -4.50 1.29 -10.76
C LEU A 295 -5.67 1.73 -11.65
N GLY A 296 -5.48 2.75 -12.48
CA GLY A 296 -6.44 3.21 -13.48
C GLY A 296 -6.66 2.23 -14.63
N LEU A 297 -5.64 1.45 -15.00
CA LEU A 297 -5.72 0.45 -16.08
C LEU A 297 -6.70 -0.67 -15.72
N GLY A 298 -6.65 -1.12 -14.46
CA GLY A 298 -7.40 -2.28 -13.96
C GLY A 298 -6.95 -3.59 -14.60
N PRO A 299 -7.46 -4.74 -14.12
CA PRO A 299 -7.13 -6.02 -14.72
C PRO A 299 -7.69 -6.09 -16.15
N GLU A 300 -6.86 -6.53 -17.10
CA GLU A 300 -7.31 -6.84 -18.46
C GLU A 300 -8.52 -7.78 -18.40
N LYS A 301 -9.58 -7.46 -19.15
CA LYS A 301 -10.70 -8.38 -19.30
C LYS A 301 -10.20 -9.59 -20.09
N GLU A 302 -10.25 -10.78 -19.49
CA GLU A 302 -10.04 -12.00 -20.27
C GLU A 302 -11.00 -12.03 -21.47
N PRO A 303 -10.50 -12.29 -22.69
CA PRO A 303 -11.38 -12.43 -23.85
C PRO A 303 -12.24 -13.69 -23.69
N GLY A 304 -13.48 -13.54 -23.22
CA GLY A 304 -14.49 -14.61 -23.24
C GLY A 304 -15.33 -14.85 -21.97
N GLY A 305 -15.16 -14.09 -20.89
CA GLY A 305 -15.98 -14.27 -19.68
C GLY A 305 -17.39 -13.67 -19.80
N GLU A 306 -18.40 -14.48 -20.12
CA GLU A 306 -19.81 -14.09 -19.94
C GLU A 306 -20.06 -13.67 -18.48
N LYS A 307 -20.73 -12.54 -18.28
CA LYS A 307 -21.13 -12.06 -16.96
C LYS A 307 -21.99 -13.12 -16.27
N PRO A 308 -21.74 -13.50 -15.01
CA PRO A 308 -22.69 -14.30 -14.27
C PRO A 308 -23.97 -13.48 -14.06
N GLU A 309 -25.10 -13.99 -14.55
CA GLU A 309 -26.41 -13.42 -14.26
C GLU A 309 -26.64 -13.36 -12.74
N PRO A 310 -27.20 -12.25 -12.22
CA PRO A 310 -27.51 -12.15 -10.80
C PRO A 310 -28.57 -13.19 -10.44
N ARG A 311 -28.20 -14.18 -9.63
CA ARG A 311 -29.16 -15.16 -9.08
C ARG A 311 -30.25 -14.42 -8.30
N ALA A 312 -31.48 -14.50 -8.80
CA ALA A 312 -32.66 -13.99 -8.13
C ALA A 312 -32.78 -14.59 -6.72
N ALA A 313 -32.94 -13.71 -5.71
CA ALA A 313 -33.11 -14.10 -4.33
C ALA A 313 -34.30 -15.06 -4.17
N SER A 314 -34.01 -16.29 -3.74
CA SER A 314 -35.03 -17.28 -3.41
C SER A 314 -35.84 -16.81 -2.20
N LYS A 315 -37.15 -16.60 -2.40
CA LYS A 315 -38.10 -16.22 -1.33
C LYS A 315 -38.10 -17.27 -0.18
N PRO A 316 -38.28 -16.86 1.09
CA PRO A 316 -38.32 -17.80 2.21
C PRO A 316 -39.54 -18.72 2.13
N ARG A 317 -39.32 -20.03 2.18
CA ARG A 317 -40.40 -21.02 2.33
C ARG A 317 -41.05 -20.88 3.71
N ARG A 318 -42.32 -20.47 3.74
CA ARG A 318 -43.19 -20.54 4.93
C ARG A 318 -43.28 -21.99 5.42
N ARG A 319 -42.79 -22.28 6.63
CA ARG A 319 -43.05 -23.53 7.34
C ARG A 319 -44.49 -23.52 7.87
N SER A 320 -45.35 -24.36 7.31
CA SER A 320 -46.69 -24.63 7.84
C SER A 320 -46.60 -25.59 9.03
N SER A 321 -46.95 -25.11 10.23
CA SER A 321 -47.11 -25.94 11.42
C SER A 321 -48.40 -26.77 11.34
N LYS A 322 -48.31 -28.04 10.92
CA LYS A 322 -49.41 -29.01 11.12
C LYS A 322 -49.28 -29.65 12.50
N ARG A 323 -50.13 -29.16 13.40
CA ARG A 323 -50.42 -29.71 14.72
C ARG A 323 -51.08 -31.10 14.54
N ARG A 324 -50.39 -32.19 14.90
CA ARG A 324 -51.00 -33.53 15.02
C ARG A 324 -51.73 -33.61 16.37
N LYS A 325 -53.07 -33.67 16.34
CA LYS A 325 -53.89 -34.13 17.47
C LYS A 325 -53.82 -35.66 17.53
N ARG A 326 -53.49 -36.19 18.71
CA ARG A 326 -53.71 -37.60 19.10
C ARG A 326 -55.19 -37.79 19.46
N GLY A 327 -55.76 -38.96 19.17
CA GLY A 327 -56.98 -39.40 19.82
C GLY A 327 -57.77 -40.50 19.10
N ARG A 328 -57.54 -41.74 19.56
CA ARG A 328 -58.33 -42.98 19.42
C ARG A 328 -58.38 -43.66 18.05
#